data_AF-A0A3N5IN20-F1
#
_entry.id   AF-A0A3N5IN20-F1
#
_cell.length_a   1.000
_cell.length_b   1.000
_cell.length_c   1.000
_cell.angle_alpha   90.00
_cell.angle_beta   90.00
_cell.angle_gamma   90.00
#
_symmetry.space_group_name_H-M   'P 1'
#
loop_
_entity.id
_entity.type
_entity.pdbx_description
1 polymer ?
#
loop_
_entity_poly.entity_id
_entity_poly.type
_entity_poly.pdbx_seq_one_letter_code
_entity_poly.pdbx_strand_id
1 'polypeptide(L)'
;MKLDSSFGSKTWFVADGWLPDQTQADNSGYESHEAIMILNCQEKDAEILMDVYFEKEPPLENIHLSVPAKRIRCFRMDHPDE
;
A
#
# COMPACT_ATOMS: atom_id res chain seq x y z
N MET A 1 -14.50 -20.74 -14.33
CA MET A 1 -14.64 -20.87 -12.86
C MET A 1 -15.51 -19.70 -12.41
N LYS A 2 -16.78 -19.94 -12.03
CA LYS A 2 -17.59 -18.88 -11.41
C LYS A 2 -17.11 -18.79 -9.98
N LEU A 3 -16.24 -17.82 -9.76
CA LEU A 3 -15.68 -17.58 -8.45
C LEU A 3 -16.75 -16.91 -7.59
N ASP A 4 -16.91 -17.39 -6.36
CA ASP A 4 -17.72 -16.75 -5.35
C ASP A 4 -17.20 -15.33 -5.10
N SER A 5 -18.12 -14.41 -4.82
CA SER A 5 -17.87 -12.96 -4.77
C SER A 5 -17.12 -12.51 -3.50
N SER A 6 -16.23 -13.33 -2.94
CA SER A 6 -15.64 -13.11 -1.61
C SER A 6 -14.12 -13.22 -1.50
N PHE A 7 -13.34 -12.88 -2.54
CA PHE A 7 -11.88 -12.78 -2.37
C PHE A 7 -11.48 -11.53 -1.59
N GLY A 8 -10.47 -11.70 -0.73
CA GLY A 8 -9.83 -10.62 0.02
C GLY A 8 -10.43 -10.40 1.41
N SER A 9 -10.05 -9.27 2.01
CA SER A 9 -10.59 -8.78 3.29
C SER A 9 -10.78 -7.27 3.20
N LYS A 10 -11.69 -6.73 4.02
CA LYS A 10 -11.90 -5.28 4.17
C LYS A 10 -10.96 -4.63 5.18
N THR A 11 -10.24 -5.43 5.95
CA THR A 11 -9.30 -4.98 6.97
C THR A 11 -8.06 -5.86 6.94
N TRP A 12 -6.91 -5.22 6.89
CA TRP A 12 -5.59 -5.84 6.89
C TRP A 12 -4.69 -5.10 7.85
N PHE A 13 -3.74 -5.82 8.45
CA PHE A 13 -2.69 -5.24 9.29
C PHE A 13 -1.35 -5.71 8.75
N VAL A 14 -0.48 -4.75 8.44
CA VAL A 14 0.91 -4.99 8.06
C VAL A 14 1.75 -4.45 9.20
N ALA A 15 2.39 -5.34 9.95
CA ALA A 15 3.10 -4.98 11.17
C ALA A 15 4.55 -4.51 10.92
N ASP A 16 5.11 -4.87 9.78
CA ASP A 16 6.48 -4.53 9.39
C ASP A 16 6.42 -3.54 8.22
N GLY A 17 6.98 -2.36 8.44
CA GLY A 17 7.07 -1.30 7.46
C GLY A 17 8.28 -0.45 7.78
N TRP A 18 9.22 -0.40 6.84
CA TRP A 18 10.45 0.36 7.01
C TRP A 18 10.79 1.10 5.73
N LEU A 19 10.70 2.43 5.77
CA LEU A 19 11.08 3.27 4.65
C LEU A 19 12.61 3.48 4.65
N PRO A 20 13.37 2.90 3.71
CA PRO A 20 14.81 3.06 3.66
C PRO A 20 15.24 4.50 3.37
N ASP A 21 16.37 4.90 3.95
CA ASP A 21 17.03 6.17 3.61
C ASP A 21 17.58 6.10 2.17
N GLN A 22 17.02 6.93 1.30
CA GLN A 22 17.37 7.01 -0.12
C GLN A 22 18.80 7.54 -0.35
N THR A 23 19.43 8.18 0.64
CA THR A 23 20.79 8.70 0.50
C THR A 23 21.87 7.61 0.52
N GLN A 24 21.51 6.39 0.92
CA GLN A 24 22.38 5.21 0.92
C GLN A 24 22.21 4.34 -0.33
N ALA A 25 21.86 4.96 -1.47
CA ALA A 25 21.84 4.24 -2.74
C ALA A 25 23.20 3.61 -3.01
N ASP A 26 23.25 2.29 -3.06
CA ASP A 26 24.42 1.60 -3.58
C ASP A 26 24.47 1.83 -5.10
N ASN A 27 25.66 1.87 -5.69
CA ASN A 27 25.83 2.08 -7.14
C ASN A 27 25.36 0.84 -7.96
N SER A 28 24.41 0.07 -7.43
CA SER A 28 23.84 -1.14 -8.02
C SER A 28 22.85 -0.84 -9.14
N GLY A 29 22.28 0.37 -9.17
CA GLY A 29 21.20 0.75 -10.08
C GLY A 29 19.81 0.29 -9.60
N TYR A 30 19.69 -0.19 -8.36
CA TYR A 30 18.43 -0.49 -7.71
C TYR A 30 18.11 0.55 -6.63
N GLU A 31 16.83 0.89 -6.49
CA GLU A 31 16.33 1.78 -5.45
C GLU A 31 15.66 0.96 -4.34
N SER A 32 16.16 1.12 -3.11
CA SER A 32 15.52 0.56 -1.93
C SER A 32 14.20 1.31 -1.71
N HIS A 33 13.10 0.60 -1.51
CA HIS A 33 11.78 1.21 -1.38
C HIS A 33 10.89 0.40 -0.45
N GLU A 34 9.80 1.02 -0.01
CA GLU A 34 8.71 0.37 0.70
C GLU A 34 7.42 0.63 -0.07
N ALA A 35 6.59 -0.40 -0.21
CA ALA A 35 5.38 -0.29 -1.01
C ALA A 35 4.25 -1.17 -0.50
N ILE A 36 3.04 -0.60 -0.46
CA ILE A 36 1.82 -1.35 -0.23
C ILE A 36 1.15 -1.59 -1.58
N MET A 37 1.06 -2.86 -1.97
CA MET A 37 0.38 -3.26 -3.21
C MET A 37 -1.02 -3.78 -2.90
N ILE A 38 -2.03 -3.17 -3.51
CA ILE A 38 -3.43 -3.56 -3.32
C ILE A 38 -3.99 -4.03 -4.66
N LEU A 39 -4.44 -5.29 -4.69
CA LEU A 39 -5.13 -5.90 -5.83
C LEU A 39 -6.64 -5.84 -5.61
N ASN A 40 -7.34 -5.12 -6.48
CA ASN A 40 -8.79 -5.09 -6.53
C ASN A 40 -9.31 -5.97 -7.68
N CYS A 41 -9.80 -7.16 -7.34
CA CYS A 41 -10.42 -8.07 -8.30
C CYS A 41 -11.91 -7.77 -8.58
N GLN A 42 -12.50 -6.79 -7.90
CA GLN A 42 -13.94 -6.50 -7.95
C GLN A 42 -14.30 -5.61 -9.14
N GLU A 43 -15.60 -5.58 -9.46
CA GLU A 43 -16.19 -4.76 -10.54
C GLU A 43 -16.41 -3.28 -10.15
N LYS A 44 -16.06 -2.91 -8.92
CA LYS A 44 -16.18 -1.53 -8.40
C LYS A 44 -14.83 -1.06 -7.89
N ASP A 45 -14.63 0.25 -7.96
CA ASP A 45 -13.47 0.89 -7.34
C ASP A 45 -13.46 0.61 -5.84
N ALA A 46 -12.28 0.32 -5.31
CA ALA A 46 -12.06 0.13 -3.90
C ALA A 46 -11.59 1.46 -3.30
N GLU A 47 -12.36 1.98 -2.36
CA GLU A 47 -11.98 3.10 -1.51
C GLU A 47 -11.37 2.54 -0.22
N ILE A 48 -10.15 2.96 0.11
CA ILE A 48 -9.38 2.44 1.23
C ILE A 48 -9.05 3.59 2.18
N LEU A 49 -9.23 3.35 3.48
CA LEU A 49 -8.65 4.16 4.54
C LEU A 49 -7.44 3.42 5.07
N MET A 50 -6.31 4.12 5.10
CA MET A 50 -5.06 3.61 5.63
C MET A 50 -4.62 4.46 6.82
N ASP A 51 -4.22 3.76 7.87
CA ASP A 51 -3.59 4.36 9.04
C ASP A 51 -2.16 3.81 9.17
N VAL A 52 -1.21 4.66 9.54
CA VAL A 52 0.18 4.30 9.76
C VAL A 52 0.55 4.58 11.20
N TYR A 53 1.04 3.56 11.90
CA TYR A 53 1.41 3.63 13.31
C TYR A 53 2.93 3.65 13.45
N PHE A 54 3.42 4.42 14.42
CA PHE A 54 4.86 4.56 14.69
C PHE A 54 5.15 4.17 16.13
N GLU A 55 6.37 3.70 16.40
CA GLU A 55 6.76 3.30 17.76
C GLU A 55 6.83 4.48 18.75
N LYS A 56 7.13 5.69 18.25
CA LYS A 56 7.49 6.85 19.07
C LYS A 56 6.73 8.14 18.72
N GLU A 57 5.93 8.12 17.66
CA GLU A 57 5.16 9.26 17.18
C GLU A 57 3.67 8.90 17.09
N PRO A 58 2.75 9.88 17.17
CA PRO A 58 1.32 9.64 16.92
C PRO A 58 1.07 9.04 15.54
N PRO A 59 0.01 8.23 15.37
CA PRO A 59 -0.31 7.64 14.07
C PRO A 59 -0.73 8.72 13.06
N LEU A 60 -0.49 8.43 11.78
CA LEU A 60 -1.11 9.14 10.66
C LEU A 60 -2.36 8.38 10.25
N GLU A 61 -3.53 8.96 10.48
CA GLU A 61 -4.81 8.28 10.28
C GLU A 61 -5.61 8.87 9.12
N ASN A 62 -6.55 8.09 8.59
CA ASN A 62 -7.50 8.47 7.55
C ASN A 62 -6.83 8.89 6.22
N ILE A 63 -5.75 8.22 5.84
CA ILE A 63 -5.15 8.40 4.51
C ILE A 63 -6.08 7.75 3.49
N HIS A 64 -6.60 8.56 2.57
CA HIS A 64 -7.52 8.10 1.52
C HIS A 64 -6.75 7.58 0.31
N LEU A 65 -6.97 6.31 -0.03
CA LEU A 65 -6.41 5.67 -1.21
C LEU A 65 -7.54 5.08 -2.06
N SER A 66 -7.30 4.92 -3.36
CA SER A 66 -8.23 4.25 -4.26
C SER A 66 -7.53 3.31 -5.23
N VAL A 67 -8.18 2.17 -5.49
CA VAL A 67 -7.77 1.20 -6.52
C VAL A 67 -8.96 0.94 -7.44
N PRO A 68 -8.87 1.30 -8.73
CA PRO A 68 -9.97 1.11 -9.66
C PRO A 68 -10.40 -0.37 -9.78
N ALA A 69 -11.62 -0.59 -10.24
CA ALA A 69 -12.15 -1.93 -10.54
C ALA A 69 -11.19 -2.73 -11.43
N LYS A 70 -10.95 -4.00 -11.08
CA LYS A 70 -10.07 -4.92 -11.82
C LYS A 70 -8.67 -4.34 -12.08
N ARG A 71 -8.06 -3.72 -11.07
CA ARG A 71 -6.68 -3.19 -11.14
C ARG A 71 -5.87 -3.59 -9.92
N ILE A 72 -4.56 -3.51 -10.08
CA ILE A 72 -3.60 -3.47 -8.98
C ILE A 72 -3.00 -2.06 -8.94
N ARG A 73 -2.78 -1.54 -7.73
CA ARG A 73 -2.01 -0.31 -7.52
C ARG A 73 -0.88 -0.58 -6.54
N CYS A 74 0.29 -0.06 -6.88
CA CYS A 74 1.46 -0.03 -6.00
C CYS A 74 1.54 1.37 -5.40
N PHE A 75 1.36 1.48 -4.08
CA PHE A 75 1.52 2.73 -3.36
C PHE A 75 2.95 2.79 -2.84
N ARG A 76 3.79 3.60 -3.49
CA ARG A 76 5.20 3.81 -3.11
C ARG A 76 5.25 4.74 -1.91
N MET A 77 5.74 4.25 -0.78
CA MET A 77 5.84 5.06 0.45
C MET A 77 6.97 6.09 0.35
N ASP A 78 7.94 5.83 -0.52
CA ASP A 78 9.04 6.72 -0.90
C ASP A 78 8.63 7.76 -1.97
N HIS A 79 7.54 7.52 -2.71
CA HIS A 79 6.98 8.42 -3.71
C HIS A 79 5.45 8.57 -3.52
N PRO A 80 5.00 9.18 -2.41
CA PRO A 80 3.59 9.15 -2.00
C PRO A 80 2.64 9.95 -2.90
N ASP A 81 3.18 10.79 -3.79
CA ASP A 81 2.41 11.63 -4.71
C ASP A 81 2.07 10.91 -6.05
N GLU A 82 2.57 9.69 -6.27
CA GLU A 82 2.31 8.86 -7.48
C GLU A 82 0.98 8.08 -7.46
#